data_AF-A0A0L0F3I3-F1
#
_entry.id   AF-A0A0L0F3I3-F1
#
_cell.length_a   1.000
_cell.length_b   1.000
_cell.length_c   1.000
_cell.angle_alpha   90.00
_cell.angle_beta   90.00
_cell.angle_gamma   90.00
#
_symmetry.space_group_name_H-M   'P 1'
#
loop_
_entity.id
_entity.type
_entity.pdbx_description
1 polymer ?
#
loop_
_entity_poly.entity_id
_entity_poly.type
_entity_poly.pdbx_seq_one_letter_code
_entity_poly.pdbx_strand_id
1 'polypeptide(L)'
;MTDLVEDLFYNMTVRRKALRSITDEYSRIVEVISRYAVHNAGVAFSVKKQGEMTSDVRTNEGATRLDNIRTIYGTKVARELLP
;
A
#
# COMPACT_ATOMS: atom_id res chain seq x y z
N MET A 1 -1.45 10.25 -16.71
CA MET A 1 -2.90 10.09 -16.45
C MET A 1 -3.05 9.99 -14.95
N THR A 2 -3.91 10.81 -14.34
CA THR A 2 -4.12 10.84 -12.89
C THR A 2 -5.60 10.80 -12.64
N ASP A 3 -6.05 9.82 -11.86
CA ASP A 3 -7.44 9.64 -11.51
C ASP A 3 -7.65 10.03 -10.05
N LEU A 4 -8.68 10.83 -9.78
CA LEU A 4 -9.09 11.27 -8.44
C LEU A 4 -10.50 10.72 -8.17
N VAL A 5 -10.67 10.08 -7.01
CA VAL A 5 -11.97 9.57 -6.57
C VAL A 5 -12.32 10.23 -5.24
N GLU A 6 -13.45 10.94 -5.22
CA GLU A 6 -14.01 11.59 -4.03
C GLU A 6 -15.38 10.99 -3.70
N ASP A 7 -15.80 11.11 -2.44
CA ASP A 7 -17.11 10.67 -1.93
C ASP A 7 -17.49 9.21 -2.29
N LEU A 8 -16.58 8.27 -2.00
CA LEU A 8 -16.82 6.85 -2.25
C LEU A 8 -18.12 6.37 -1.56
N PHE A 9 -18.99 5.73 -2.35
CA PHE A 9 -20.33 5.24 -1.94
C PHE A 9 -21.35 6.33 -1.56
N TYR A 10 -21.22 7.58 -2.03
CA TYR A 10 -22.21 8.65 -1.75
C TYR A 10 -23.66 8.26 -2.09
N ASN A 11 -23.86 7.49 -3.16
CA ASN A 11 -25.16 7.03 -3.65
C ASN A 11 -25.64 5.70 -3.04
N MET A 12 -24.85 5.06 -2.16
CA MET A 12 -25.19 3.79 -1.52
C MET A 12 -24.99 3.86 0.00
N THR A 13 -26.01 4.36 0.70
CA THR A 13 -25.97 4.61 2.15
C THR A 13 -25.60 3.38 2.99
N VAL A 14 -26.08 2.19 2.61
CA VAL A 14 -25.75 0.92 3.30
C VAL A 14 -24.26 0.59 3.19
N ARG A 15 -23.67 0.72 2.00
CA ARG A 15 -22.23 0.46 1.80
C ARG A 15 -21.38 1.50 2.50
N ARG A 16 -21.77 2.77 2.43
CA ARG A 16 -21.08 3.86 3.14
C ARG A 16 -21.03 3.61 4.66
N LYS A 17 -22.13 3.13 5.26
CA LYS A 17 -22.20 2.78 6.68
C LYS A 17 -21.42 1.51 7.05
N ALA A 18 -21.14 0.64 6.08
CA ALA A 18 -20.38 -0.59 6.31
C ALA A 18 -18.84 -0.38 6.28
N LEU A 19 -18.38 0.81 5.87
CA LEU A 19 -16.97 1.19 5.97
C LEU A 19 -16.53 1.18 7.43
N ARG A 20 -15.31 0.68 7.67
CA ARG A 20 -14.68 0.74 8.98
C ARG A 20 -14.13 2.13 9.26
N SER A 21 -13.41 2.26 10.37
CA SER A 21 -12.70 3.50 10.66
C SER A 21 -11.75 3.86 9.52
N ILE A 22 -11.50 5.16 9.31
CA ILE A 22 -10.59 5.65 8.26
C ILE A 22 -9.20 5.01 8.41
N THR A 23 -8.74 4.82 9.66
CA THR A 23 -7.46 4.18 9.96
C THR A 23 -7.44 2.70 9.53
N ASP A 24 -8.52 1.95 9.76
CA ASP A 24 -8.61 0.55 9.36
C ASP A 24 -8.61 0.40 7.84
N GLU A 25 -9.40 1.22 7.14
CA GLU A 25 -9.46 1.19 5.68
C GLU A 25 -8.13 1.63 5.06
N TYR A 26 -7.48 2.65 5.63
CA TYR A 26 -6.13 3.03 5.21
C TYR A 26 -5.12 1.90 5.40
N SER A 27 -5.16 1.21 6.55
CA SER A 27 -4.26 0.08 6.82
C SER A 27 -4.45 -1.05 5.81
N ARG A 28 -5.69 -1.30 5.38
CA ARG A 28 -6.01 -2.26 4.30
C ARG A 28 -5.48 -1.81 2.94
N ILE A 29 -5.58 -0.52 2.63
CA ILE A 29 -4.99 0.04 1.39
C ILE A 29 -3.48 -0.17 1.40
N VAL A 30 -2.80 0.16 2.51
CA VAL A 30 -1.35 -0.06 2.68
C VAL A 30 -0.99 -1.52 2.47
N GLU A 31 -1.75 -2.45 3.05
CA GLU A 31 -1.55 -3.89 2.90
C GLU A 31 -1.67 -4.34 1.43
N VAL A 32 -2.71 -3.87 0.72
CA VAL A 32 -2.90 -4.18 -0.70
C VAL A 32 -1.72 -3.67 -1.52
N ILE A 33 -1.35 -2.40 -1.37
CA ILE A 33 -0.22 -1.79 -2.10
C ILE A 33 1.09 -2.53 -1.79
N SER A 34 1.31 -2.90 -0.53
CA SER A 34 2.48 -3.68 -0.11
C SER A 34 2.60 -5.00 -0.86
N ARG A 35 1.52 -5.77 -0.96
CA ARG A 35 1.48 -7.05 -1.69
C ARG A 35 1.75 -6.85 -3.19
N TYR A 36 1.13 -5.84 -3.80
CA TYR A 36 1.35 -5.54 -5.21
C TYR A 36 2.78 -5.08 -5.50
N ALA A 37 3.38 -4.30 -4.60
CA ALA A 37 4.76 -3.83 -4.73
C ALA A 37 5.77 -4.99 -4.68
N VAL A 38 5.56 -5.99 -3.82
CA VAL A 38 6.40 -7.20 -3.82
C VAL A 38 6.19 -8.04 -5.08
N HIS A 39 4.94 -8.23 -5.50
CA HIS A 39 4.62 -9.06 -6.66
C HIS A 39 5.20 -8.49 -7.97
N ASN A 40 5.04 -7.17 -8.17
CA ASN A 40 5.43 -6.44 -9.37
C ASN A 40 6.78 -5.73 -9.16
N ALA A 41 7.81 -6.53 -8.86
CA ALA A 41 9.18 -6.04 -8.78
C ALA A 41 9.60 -5.31 -10.07
N GLY A 42 10.47 -4.32 -9.93
CA GLY A 42 10.85 -3.40 -11.00
C GLY A 42 9.96 -2.16 -11.11
N VAL A 43 8.72 -2.19 -10.61
CA VAL A 43 7.81 -1.03 -10.60
C VAL A 43 7.82 -0.35 -9.23
N ALA A 44 7.95 0.98 -9.23
CA ALA A 44 7.90 1.78 -8.01
C ALA A 44 6.44 1.99 -7.55
N PHE A 45 6.18 1.72 -6.27
CA PHE A 45 4.91 1.97 -5.60
C PHE A 45 5.12 2.93 -4.43
N SER A 46 4.16 3.82 -4.20
CA SER A 46 4.14 4.68 -3.02
C SER A 46 2.72 4.86 -2.50
N VAL A 47 2.54 4.82 -1.18
CA VAL A 47 1.29 5.18 -0.51
C VAL A 47 1.57 6.08 0.68
N LYS A 48 0.74 7.11 0.85
CA LYS A 48 0.81 8.05 1.97
C LYS A 48 -0.57 8.59 2.29
N LYS A 49 -0.76 9.04 3.53
CA LYS A 49 -1.96 9.81 3.89
C LYS A 49 -1.87 11.21 3.30
N GLN A 50 -3.03 11.77 2.98
CA GLN A 50 -3.11 13.16 2.52
C GLN A 50 -2.60 14.10 3.63
N GLY A 51 -1.75 15.05 3.25
CA GLY A 51 -1.11 15.98 4.19
C GLY A 51 0.18 15.47 4.82
N GLU A 52 0.47 14.17 4.75
CA GLU A 52 1.75 13.64 5.22
C GLU A 52 2.85 13.78 4.14
N MET A 53 4.05 14.14 4.60
CA MET A 53 5.24 14.23 3.72
C MET A 53 5.90 12.88 3.53
N THR A 54 5.83 12.00 4.53
CA THR A 54 6.41 10.67 4.52
C THR A 54 5.43 9.65 3.93
N SER A 55 5.95 8.68 3.18
CA SER A 55 5.16 7.56 2.66
C SER A 55 5.29 6.37 3.59
N ASP A 56 4.18 5.69 3.86
CA ASP A 56 4.16 4.45 4.65
C ASP A 56 4.77 3.29 3.86
N VAL A 57 4.54 3.26 2.54
CA VAL A 57 5.21 2.35 1.61
C VAL A 57 5.86 3.17 0.53
N ARG A 58 7.12 2.86 0.23
CA ARG A 58 7.86 3.40 -0.91
C ARG A 58 8.84 2.37 -1.42
N THR A 59 8.60 1.83 -2.60
CA THR A 59 9.57 0.99 -3.32
C THR A 59 10.25 1.78 -4.43
N ASN A 60 11.40 1.30 -4.89
CA ASN A 60 12.17 1.94 -5.95
C ASN A 60 11.95 1.24 -7.28
N GLU A 61 12.08 2.00 -8.36
CA GLU A 61 12.10 1.43 -9.71
C GLU A 61 13.33 0.51 -9.86
N GLY A 62 13.15 -0.60 -10.57
CA GLY A 62 14.19 -1.62 -10.72
C GLY A 62 14.49 -2.46 -9.47
N ALA A 63 13.82 -2.22 -8.33
CA ALA A 63 14.03 -3.00 -7.11
C ALA A 63 13.59 -4.46 -7.29
N THR A 64 14.37 -5.39 -6.72
CA THR A 64 14.03 -6.81 -6.77
C THR A 64 12.89 -7.14 -5.79
N ARG A 65 12.28 -8.32 -5.95
CA ARG A 65 11.26 -8.81 -5.00
C ARG A 65 11.80 -8.84 -3.57
N LEU A 66 13.05 -9.27 -3.39
CA LEU A 66 13.69 -9.37 -2.09
C LEU A 66 13.93 -7.98 -1.47
N ASP A 67 14.30 -6.99 -2.28
CA ASP A 67 14.44 -5.62 -1.82
C ASP A 67 13.10 -5.01 -1.41
N ASN A 68 12.05 -5.24 -2.19
CA ASN A 68 10.70 -4.81 -1.84
C ASN A 68 10.22 -5.48 -0.53
N ILE A 69 10.50 -6.78 -0.33
CA ILE A 69 10.19 -7.47 0.93
C ILE A 69 10.96 -6.87 2.10
N ARG A 70 12.26 -6.56 1.94
CA ARG A 70 13.07 -5.88 2.97
C ARG A 70 12.49 -4.52 3.35
N THR A 71 12.09 -3.73 2.36
CA THR A 71 11.58 -2.38 2.60
C THR A 71 10.21 -2.41 3.28
N ILE A 72 9.34 -3.34 2.90
CA ILE A 72 7.94 -3.39 3.38
C ILE A 72 7.81 -4.14 4.71
N TYR A 73 8.42 -5.32 4.81
CA TYR A 73 8.27 -6.22 5.96
C TYR A 73 9.47 -6.19 6.90
N GLY A 74 10.51 -5.43 6.55
CA GLY A 74 11.73 -5.28 7.33
C GLY A 74 12.80 -6.31 7.00
N THR A 75 14.02 -6.00 7.45
CA THR A 75 15.21 -6.82 7.18
C THR A 75 15.19 -8.17 7.87
N LYS A 76 14.49 -8.29 9.02
CA LYS A 76 14.34 -9.55 9.75
C LYS A 76 13.61 -10.59 8.92
N VAL A 77 12.43 -10.25 8.40
CA VAL A 77 11.61 -11.15 7.59
C VAL A 77 12.36 -11.55 6.32
N ALA A 78 13.02 -10.60 5.65
CA ALA A 78 13.74 -10.89 4.43
C ALA A 78 14.96 -11.81 4.61
N ARG A 79 15.57 -11.87 5.79
CA ARG A 79 16.69 -12.78 6.10
C ARG A 79 16.24 -14.20 6.38
N GLU A 80 15.00 -14.37 6.82
CA GLU A 80 14.41 -15.68 7.14
C GLU A 80 13.79 -16.36 5.91
N LEU A 81 13.79 -15.70 4.74
CA LEU A 81 13.34 -16.31 3.50
C LEU A 81 14.30 -17.41 3.04
N LEU A 82 13.73 -18.57 2.74
CA LEU A 82 14.45 -19.66 2.12
C LEU A 82 14.67 -19.38 0.61
N PRO A 83 15.79 -19.85 0.03
CA PRO A 83 16.05 -19.73 -1.41
C PRO A 83 14.97 -20.37 -2.28
#